data_AF-A0A8J8SFW0-F1
#
_entry.id   AF-A0A8J8SFW0-F1
#
_cell.length_a   1.000
_cell.length_b   1.000
_cell.length_c   1.000
_cell.angle_alpha   90.00
_cell.angle_beta   90.00
_cell.angle_gamma   90.00
#
_symmetry.space_group_name_H-M   'P 1'
#
loop_
_entity.id
_entity.type
_entity.pdbx_description
1 polymer ?
#
loop_
_entity_poly.entity_id
_entity_poly.type
_entity_poly.pdbx_seq_one_letter_code
_entity_poly.pdbx_strand_id
1 'polypeptide(L)'
;MSTYLDYFKTYLSPKLQEIDLFLKTHEKSDIDPIEVENLLDITRSEIDQIMRLHELDYISKHSFFIIMCNGSSDICQLFSREISRKMPNAYSPLDISYIYQIPYNHVLEATEKARIDAITTDNLNELFSYIIL
;
A
#
# COMPACT_ATOMS: atom_id res chain seq x y z
N MET A 1 -20.87 5.61 -11.92
CA MET A 1 -19.72 6.36 -11.38
C MET A 1 -19.02 5.41 -10.42
N SER A 2 -17.74 5.13 -10.66
CA SER A 2 -16.90 4.39 -9.70
C SER A 2 -16.29 5.38 -8.73
N THR A 3 -16.39 5.08 -7.45
CA THR A 3 -15.71 5.83 -6.39
C THR A 3 -14.30 5.30 -6.19
N TYR A 4 -13.44 6.07 -5.52
CA TYR A 4 -12.14 5.57 -5.06
C TYR A 4 -12.32 4.38 -4.11
N LEU A 5 -13.41 4.36 -3.33
CA LEU A 5 -13.75 3.22 -2.47
C LEU A 5 -13.93 1.92 -3.27
N ASP A 6 -14.56 2.00 -4.44
CA ASP A 6 -14.77 0.84 -5.31
C ASP A 6 -13.43 0.31 -5.84
N TYR A 7 -12.54 1.21 -6.29
CA TYR A 7 -11.17 0.85 -6.68
C TYR A 7 -10.40 0.23 -5.50
N PHE A 8 -10.44 0.87 -4.33
CA PHE A 8 -9.76 0.40 -3.13
C PHE A 8 -10.23 -1.02 -2.74
N LYS A 9 -11.54 -1.26 -2.73
CA LYS A 9 -12.11 -2.58 -2.36
C LYS A 9 -11.89 -3.65 -3.41
N THR A 10 -11.81 -3.29 -4.68
CA THR A 10 -11.70 -4.26 -5.78
C THR A 10 -10.26 -4.62 -6.10
N TYR A 11 -9.32 -3.68 -5.92
CA TYR A 11 -7.93 -3.83 -6.35
C TYR A 11 -6.95 -3.84 -5.19
N LEU A 12 -6.89 -2.77 -4.39
CA LEU A 12 -5.87 -2.62 -3.34
C LEU A 12 -6.09 -3.53 -2.14
N SER A 13 -7.30 -3.54 -1.59
CA SER A 13 -7.63 -4.30 -0.38
C SER A 13 -7.44 -5.81 -0.56
N PRO A 14 -7.89 -6.45 -1.66
CA PRO A 14 -7.64 -7.87 -1.88
C PRO A 14 -6.14 -8.21 -1.97
N LYS A 15 -5.34 -7.38 -2.63
CA LYS A 15 -3.88 -7.59 -2.73
C LYS A 15 -3.20 -7.47 -1.36
N LEU A 16 -3.58 -6.47 -0.56
CA LEU A 16 -3.07 -6.32 0.81
C LEU A 16 -3.45 -7.52 1.69
N GLN A 17 -4.67 -8.02 1.57
CA GLN A 17 -5.14 -9.21 2.29
C GLN A 17 -4.38 -10.47 1.86
N GLU A 18 -4.10 -10.61 0.57
CA GLU A 18 -3.30 -11.72 0.04
C GLU A 18 -1.88 -11.71 0.62
N ILE A 19 -1.21 -10.55 0.61
CA ILE A 19 0.12 -10.37 1.20
C ILE A 19 0.09 -10.67 2.71
N ASP A 20 -0.88 -10.11 3.44
CA ASP A 20 -1.02 -10.33 4.88
C ASP A 20 -1.25 -11.81 5.23
N LEU A 21 -2.14 -12.48 4.48
CA LEU A 21 -2.41 -13.91 4.65
C LEU A 21 -1.17 -14.75 4.33
N PHE A 22 -0.48 -14.44 3.23
CA PHE A 22 0.74 -15.12 2.85
C PHE A 22 1.79 -15.00 3.96
N LEU A 23 2.11 -13.79 4.42
CA LEU A 23 3.12 -13.57 5.45
C LEU A 23 2.75 -14.22 6.79
N LYS A 24 1.47 -14.34 7.12
CA LYS A 24 1.01 -15.02 8.35
C LYS A 24 1.08 -16.53 8.26
N THR A 25 0.75 -17.11 7.10
CA THR A 25 0.64 -18.57 6.92
C THR A 25 1.92 -19.21 6.39
N HIS A 26 2.83 -18.44 5.79
CA HIS A 26 4.08 -18.97 5.27
C HIS A 26 4.99 -19.46 6.42
N GLU A 27 5.23 -20.77 6.44
CA GLU A 27 5.97 -21.45 7.52
C GLU A 27 7.49 -21.42 7.31
N LYS A 28 7.95 -21.33 6.06
CA LYS A 28 9.38 -21.34 5.77
C LYS A 28 10.01 -20.00 6.12
N SER A 29 11.27 -20.05 6.54
CA SER A 29 12.07 -18.85 6.82
C SER A 29 12.61 -18.17 5.57
N ASP A 30 12.65 -18.90 4.45
CA ASP A 30 13.12 -18.44 3.15
C ASP A 30 11.98 -18.53 2.13
N ILE A 31 11.49 -17.35 1.73
CA ILE A 31 10.39 -17.13 0.80
C ILE A 31 10.94 -17.23 -0.62
N ASP A 32 10.25 -17.98 -1.49
CA ASP A 32 10.66 -18.09 -2.88
C ASP A 32 10.46 -16.74 -3.60
N PRO A 33 11.46 -16.18 -4.29
CA PRO A 33 11.28 -14.90 -4.98
C PRO A 33 10.22 -14.95 -6.09
N ILE A 34 9.82 -16.13 -6.59
CA ILE A 34 8.65 -16.27 -7.48
C ILE A 34 7.36 -15.93 -6.73
N GLU A 35 7.23 -16.32 -5.45
CA GLU A 35 6.08 -15.93 -4.62
C GLU A 35 6.05 -14.41 -4.43
N VAL A 36 7.22 -13.80 -4.20
CA VAL A 36 7.35 -12.34 -4.07
C VAL A 36 7.00 -11.61 -5.36
N GLU A 37 7.46 -12.09 -6.51
CA GLU A 37 7.12 -11.54 -7.83
C GLU A 37 5.60 -11.51 -8.05
N ASN A 38 4.92 -12.62 -7.77
CA ASN A 38 3.47 -12.71 -7.91
C ASN A 38 2.71 -11.83 -6.91
N LEU A 39 3.18 -11.75 -5.66
CA LEU A 39 2.53 -10.98 -4.60
C LEU A 39 2.74 -9.48 -4.72
N LEU A 40 3.89 -9.05 -5.24
CA LEU A 40 4.23 -7.64 -5.33
C LEU A 40 4.08 -7.08 -6.74
N ASP A 41 3.80 -7.91 -7.75
CA ASP A 41 3.71 -7.52 -9.16
C ASP A 41 4.97 -6.77 -9.64
N ILE A 42 6.15 -7.27 -9.21
CA ILE A 42 7.47 -6.77 -9.61
C ILE A 42 8.31 -7.89 -10.20
N THR A 43 9.21 -7.55 -11.12
CA THR A 43 9.97 -8.58 -11.84
C THR A 43 11.02 -9.25 -10.95
N ARG A 44 11.40 -10.49 -11.28
CA ARG A 44 12.55 -11.15 -10.64
C ARG A 44 13.84 -10.32 -10.66
N SER A 45 14.11 -9.65 -11.78
CA SER A 45 15.31 -8.80 -11.92
C SER A 45 15.31 -7.63 -10.93
N GLU A 46 14.14 -7.07 -10.67
CA GLU A 46 13.96 -5.98 -9.70
C GLU A 46 14.14 -6.48 -8.27
N ILE A 47 13.58 -7.64 -7.93
CA ILE A 47 13.79 -8.29 -6.63
C ILE A 47 15.29 -8.53 -6.40
N ASP A 48 15.98 -9.12 -7.37
CA ASP A 48 17.42 -9.39 -7.26
C ASP A 48 18.23 -8.09 -7.13
N GLN A 49 17.82 -7.00 -7.79
CA GLN A 49 18.46 -5.69 -7.65
C GLN A 49 18.28 -5.12 -6.24
N ILE A 50 17.06 -5.19 -5.69
CA ILE A 50 16.77 -4.72 -4.33
C ILE A 50 17.54 -5.56 -3.31
N MET A 51 17.56 -6.90 -3.47
CA MET A 51 18.32 -7.79 -2.61
C MET A 51 19.81 -7.45 -2.61
N ARG A 52 20.42 -7.20 -3.78
CA ARG A 52 21.81 -6.76 -3.88
C ARG A 52 22.05 -5.41 -3.21
N LEU A 53 21.15 -4.45 -3.40
CA LEU A 53 21.28 -3.10 -2.82
C LEU A 53 21.23 -3.13 -1.28
N HIS A 54 20.45 -4.05 -0.71
CA HIS A 54 20.24 -4.18 0.73
C HIS A 54 21.02 -5.34 1.37
N GLU A 55 21.98 -5.94 0.65
CA GLU A 55 22.83 -7.04 1.13
C GLU A 55 22.01 -8.22 1.69
N LEU A 56 20.94 -8.59 0.98
CA LEU A 56 20.03 -9.68 1.37
C LEU A 56 20.44 -11.00 0.71
N ASP A 57 20.84 -11.99 1.52
CA ASP A 57 21.19 -13.32 1.03
C ASP A 57 19.98 -14.19 0.65
N TYR A 58 18.85 -13.98 1.33
CA TYR A 58 17.60 -14.73 1.17
C TYR A 58 16.39 -13.88 1.57
N ILE A 59 15.17 -14.32 1.25
CA ILE A 59 13.96 -13.54 1.53
C ILE A 59 13.27 -14.06 2.79
N SER A 60 13.52 -13.42 3.93
CA SER A 60 12.72 -13.56 5.13
C SER A 60 11.44 -12.72 5.10
N LYS A 61 10.52 -12.94 6.04
CA LYS A 61 9.36 -12.04 6.26
C LYS A 61 9.78 -10.59 6.53
N HIS A 62 10.92 -10.37 7.16
CA HIS A 62 11.43 -9.02 7.40
C HIS A 62 11.92 -8.37 6.11
N SER A 63 12.75 -9.09 5.35
CA SER A 63 13.29 -8.58 4.08
C SER A 63 12.24 -8.52 2.97
N PHE A 64 11.13 -9.25 3.08
CA PHE A 64 9.94 -9.04 2.24
C PHE A 64 9.46 -7.58 2.32
N PHE A 65 9.35 -7.00 3.53
CA PHE A 65 8.96 -5.60 3.67
C PHE A 65 10.00 -4.62 3.15
N ILE A 66 11.30 -4.99 3.20
CA ILE A 66 12.36 -4.21 2.54
C ILE A 66 12.13 -4.20 1.02
N ILE A 67 11.82 -5.36 0.43
CA ILE A 67 11.51 -5.47 -1.00
C ILE A 67 10.25 -4.67 -1.34
N MET A 68 9.18 -4.85 -0.58
CA MET A 68 7.92 -4.12 -0.76
C MET A 68 8.09 -2.60 -0.63
N CYS A 69 8.98 -2.11 0.25
CA CYS A 69 9.24 -0.68 0.40
C CYS A 69 10.03 -0.08 -0.79
N ASN A 70 10.75 -0.91 -1.54
CA ASN A 70 11.63 -0.46 -2.63
C ASN A 70 11.14 -0.88 -4.02
N GLY A 71 10.06 -1.66 -4.11
CA GLY A 71 9.46 -2.09 -5.37
C GLY A 71 8.73 -0.97 -6.13
N SER A 72 8.61 -1.14 -7.43
CA SER A 72 8.05 -0.17 -8.37
C SER A 72 6.54 -0.28 -8.59
N SER A 73 5.93 -1.39 -8.21
CA SER A 73 4.49 -1.61 -8.41
C SER A 73 3.62 -0.67 -7.56
N ASP A 74 2.36 -0.53 -7.95
CA ASP A 74 1.40 0.36 -7.27
C ASP A 74 1.28 0.04 -5.77
N ILE A 75 1.28 -1.24 -5.41
CA ILE A 75 1.18 -1.68 -4.02
C ILE A 75 2.45 -1.36 -3.22
N CYS A 76 3.63 -1.53 -3.84
CA CYS A 76 4.91 -1.20 -3.23
C CYS A 76 5.03 0.31 -3.02
N GLN A 77 4.63 1.09 -4.02
CA GLN A 77 4.65 2.54 -3.97
C GLN A 77 3.62 3.11 -2.97
N LEU A 78 2.44 2.51 -2.85
CA LEU A 78 1.48 2.85 -1.79
C LEU A 78 2.08 2.60 -0.42
N PHE A 79 2.67 1.42 -0.22
CA PHE A 79 3.29 1.04 1.05
C PHE A 79 4.45 1.97 1.42
N SER A 80 5.36 2.26 0.49
CA SER A 80 6.50 3.15 0.74
C SER A 80 6.05 4.56 1.14
N ARG A 81 4.99 5.08 0.51
CA ARG A 81 4.41 6.37 0.85
C ARG A 81 3.78 6.35 2.24
N GLU A 82 3.06 5.29 2.61
CA GLU A 82 2.51 5.12 3.96
C GLU A 82 3.62 5.11 5.03
N ILE A 83 4.68 4.32 4.81
CA ILE A 83 5.85 4.27 5.71
C ILE A 83 6.50 5.66 5.86
N SER A 84 6.63 6.41 4.76
CA SER A 84 7.24 7.75 4.78
C SER A 84 6.50 8.74 5.69
N ARG A 85 5.19 8.52 5.91
CA ARG A 85 4.34 9.33 6.80
C ARG A 85 4.37 8.88 8.25
N LYS A 86 5.10 7.80 8.55
CA LYS A 86 5.26 7.25 9.91
C LYS A 86 3.94 6.81 10.55
N MET A 87 2.93 6.48 9.75
CA MET A 87 1.61 5.99 10.20
C MET A 87 1.03 6.84 11.34
N PRO A 88 0.68 8.11 11.09
CA PRO A 88 0.16 8.98 12.14
C PRO A 88 -1.23 8.50 12.59
N ASN A 89 -1.60 8.80 13.83
CA ASN A 89 -2.95 8.50 14.34
C ASN A 89 -4.06 9.24 13.56
N ALA A 90 -3.72 10.36 12.93
CA ALA A 90 -4.59 11.11 12.05
C ALA A 90 -3.80 11.60 10.84
N TYR A 91 -4.40 11.49 9.66
CA TYR A 91 -3.85 11.93 8.39
C TYR A 91 -4.35 13.34 8.05
N SER A 92 -3.49 14.16 7.48
CA SER A 92 -3.94 15.37 6.79
C SER A 92 -4.51 15.01 5.40
N PRO A 93 -5.34 15.86 4.80
CA PRO A 93 -5.76 15.68 3.41
C PRO A 93 -4.58 15.59 2.43
N LEU A 94 -3.45 16.24 2.75
CA LEU A 94 -2.22 16.16 1.96
C LEU A 94 -1.56 14.78 2.09
N ASP A 95 -1.58 14.18 3.27
CA ASP A 95 -1.07 12.82 3.46
C ASP A 95 -1.89 11.82 2.65
N ILE A 96 -3.23 11.91 2.69
CA ILE A 96 -4.11 11.06 1.88
C ILE A 96 -3.85 11.24 0.39
N SER A 97 -3.79 12.49 -0.06
CA SER A 97 -3.46 12.81 -1.46
C SER A 97 -2.13 12.18 -1.89
N TYR A 98 -1.12 12.26 -1.03
CA TYR A 98 0.18 11.67 -1.28
C TYR A 98 0.15 10.14 -1.28
N ILE A 99 -0.34 9.50 -0.22
CA ILE A 99 -0.34 8.03 -0.05
C ILE A 99 -1.12 7.35 -1.18
N TYR A 100 -2.32 7.85 -1.46
CA TYR A 100 -3.27 7.22 -2.39
C TYR A 100 -3.21 7.79 -3.81
N GLN A 101 -2.31 8.75 -4.06
CA GLN A 101 -2.16 9.46 -5.33
C GLN A 101 -3.48 10.07 -5.85
N ILE A 102 -4.27 10.62 -4.93
CA ILE A 102 -5.53 11.28 -5.25
C ILE A 102 -5.26 12.79 -5.38
N PRO A 103 -5.82 13.48 -6.41
CA PRO A 103 -5.74 14.93 -6.49
C PRO A 103 -6.19 15.60 -5.19
N TYR A 104 -5.34 16.49 -4.65
CA TYR A 104 -5.57 17.11 -3.34
C TYR A 104 -6.93 17.82 -3.23
N ASN A 105 -7.38 18.47 -4.30
CA ASN A 105 -8.70 19.11 -4.38
C ASN A 105 -9.85 18.10 -4.20
N HIS A 106 -9.73 16.89 -4.76
CA HIS A 106 -10.75 15.84 -4.58
C HIS A 106 -10.79 15.35 -3.14
N VAL A 107 -9.64 15.26 -2.47
CA VAL A 107 -9.58 14.87 -1.05
C VAL A 107 -10.26 15.94 -0.19
N LEU A 108 -10.00 17.23 -0.44
CA LEU A 108 -10.64 18.33 0.27
C LEU A 108 -12.17 18.32 0.11
N GLU A 109 -12.64 18.24 -1.14
CA GLU A 109 -14.08 18.18 -1.41
C GLU A 109 -14.74 16.97 -0.73
N ALA A 110 -14.06 15.82 -0.70
CA ALA A 110 -14.56 14.62 -0.05
C ALA A 110 -14.61 14.79 1.47
N THR A 111 -13.59 15.37 2.10
CA THR A 111 -13.62 15.66 3.55
C THR A 111 -14.76 16.60 3.93
N GLU A 112 -15.02 17.63 3.12
CA GLU A 112 -16.13 18.57 3.35
C GLU A 112 -17.49 17.90 3.20
N LYS A 113 -17.67 17.09 2.14
CA LYS A 113 -18.92 16.34 1.90
C LYS A 113 -19.20 15.30 2.98
N ALA A 114 -18.16 14.61 3.44
CA ALA A 114 -18.22 13.60 4.49
C ALA A 114 -18.33 14.20 5.90
N ARG A 115 -18.09 15.51 6.07
CA ARG A 115 -18.01 16.19 7.38
C ARG A 115 -16.99 15.52 8.33
N ILE A 116 -15.84 15.15 7.78
CA ILE A 116 -14.74 14.54 8.53
C ILE A 116 -13.79 15.63 9.03
N ASP A 117 -13.76 15.83 10.34
CA ASP A 117 -12.86 16.81 10.98
C ASP A 117 -11.41 16.31 11.10
N ALA A 118 -11.23 14.99 11.23
CA ALA A 118 -9.92 14.34 11.30
C ALA A 118 -9.95 13.01 10.54
N ILE A 119 -9.03 12.83 9.59
CA ILE A 119 -8.96 11.60 8.80
C ILE A 119 -8.18 10.56 9.60
N THR A 120 -8.78 9.39 9.81
CA THR A 120 -8.19 8.28 10.57
C THR A 120 -8.42 6.98 9.80
N THR A 121 -7.74 5.91 10.19
CA THR A 121 -7.93 4.58 9.57
C THR A 121 -9.40 4.12 9.60
N ASP A 122 -10.16 4.53 10.62
CA ASP A 122 -11.54 4.11 10.83
C ASP A 122 -12.51 4.75 9.83
N ASN A 123 -12.19 5.95 9.31
CA ASN A 123 -13.05 6.70 8.40
C ASN A 123 -12.53 6.81 6.96
N LEU A 124 -11.41 6.16 6.63
CA LEU A 124 -10.88 6.13 5.26
C LEU A 124 -11.89 5.61 4.24
N ASN A 125 -12.64 4.56 4.58
CA ASN A 125 -13.65 4.01 3.68
C ASN A 125 -14.78 5.01 3.41
N GLU A 126 -15.19 5.77 4.42
CA GLU A 126 -16.19 6.82 4.26
C GLU A 126 -15.66 7.93 3.36
N LEU A 127 -14.45 8.44 3.64
CA LEU A 127 -13.79 9.44 2.80
C LEU A 127 -13.70 9.00 1.33
N PHE A 128 -13.24 7.78 1.08
CA PHE A 128 -13.09 7.24 -0.28
C PHE A 128 -14.41 7.10 -1.03
N SER A 129 -15.55 6.94 -0.33
CA SER A 129 -16.87 6.88 -0.96
C SER A 129 -17.30 8.21 -1.60
N TYR A 130 -16.71 9.33 -1.16
CA TYR A 130 -17.00 10.66 -1.67
C TYR A 130 -16.03 11.13 -2.77
N ILE A 131 -15.04 10.32 -3.13
CA ILE A 131 -14.06 10.61 -4.18
C ILE A 131 -14.48 9.89 -5.46
N ILE A 132 -14.80 10.66 -6.51
CA ILE A 132 -15.19 10.11 -7.82
C ILE A 132 -13.93 9.98 -8.70
N LEU A 133 -13.81 8.84 -9.38
CA LEU A 133 -12.76 8.55 -10.37
C LEU A 133 -13.17 8.96 -11.79
#